data_AF-A0AAW8CRD2-F1
#
_entry.id   AF-A0AAW8CRD2-F1
#
_cell.length_a   1.000
_cell.length_b   1.000
_cell.length_c   1.000
_cell.angle_alpha   90.00
_cell.angle_beta   90.00
_cell.angle_gamma   90.00
#
_symmetry.space_group_name_H-M   'P 1'
#
loop_
_entity.id
_entity.type
_entity.pdbx_description
1 polymer ?
#
loop_
_entity_poly.entity_id
_entity_poly.type
_entity_poly.pdbx_seq_one_letter_code
_entity_poly.pdbx_strand_id
1 'polypeptide(L)'
;MPRPVLEEACIHPAIRTKVTESRQTIVREVMAVVAANDVVVVGMGINPHPKQARKALDAIGQPYKYLEYGNYLSQWRDRNALKMWTGWPTFPMVFVKGTLVGGASDLQKLIDSGELKGLLD
;
A
#
# COMPACT_ATOMS: atom_id res chain seq x y z
N MET A 1 10.38 -17.92 -0.20
CA MET A 1 11.52 -17.28 -0.90
C MET A 1 11.14 -15.83 -1.19
N PRO A 2 12.00 -14.84 -0.91
CA PRO A 2 11.72 -13.45 -1.24
C PRO A 2 11.65 -13.26 -2.76
N ARG A 3 10.79 -12.34 -3.22
CA ARG A 3 10.72 -11.95 -4.64
C ARG A 3 12.09 -11.41 -5.07
N PRO A 4 12.69 -11.89 -6.19
CA PRO A 4 13.93 -11.33 -6.71
C PRO A 4 13.78 -9.84 -7.06
N VAL A 5 14.75 -9.03 -6.65
CA VAL A 5 14.91 -7.62 -7.04
C VAL A 5 16.31 -7.46 -7.63
N LEU A 6 16.44 -6.67 -8.70
CA LEU A 6 17.74 -6.41 -9.32
C LEU A 6 18.67 -5.75 -8.31
N GLU A 7 19.81 -6.38 -8.04
CA GLU A 7 20.83 -5.84 -7.13
C GLU A 7 21.43 -4.55 -7.70
N GLU A 8 21.73 -3.58 -6.83
CA GLU A 8 22.33 -2.30 -7.25
C GLU A 8 23.69 -2.49 -7.93
N ALA A 9 24.45 -3.51 -7.53
CA ALA A 9 25.71 -3.88 -8.17
C ALA A 9 25.54 -4.22 -9.66
N CYS A 10 24.35 -4.72 -10.04
CA CYS A 10 23.96 -5.03 -11.42
C CYS A 10 23.37 -3.81 -12.17
N ILE A 11 23.40 -2.61 -11.58
CA ILE A 11 22.97 -1.35 -12.20
C ILE A 11 24.20 -0.53 -12.57
N HIS A 12 24.29 -0.11 -13.83
CA HIS A 12 25.39 0.72 -14.32
C HIS A 12 25.46 2.06 -13.52
N PRO A 13 26.65 2.49 -13.04
CA PRO A 13 26.77 3.68 -12.18
C PRO A 13 26.10 4.94 -12.73
N ALA A 14 26.20 5.17 -14.03
CA ALA A 14 25.62 6.35 -14.69
C ALA A 14 24.08 6.46 -14.60
N ILE A 15 23.36 5.38 -14.27
CA ILE A 15 21.89 5.39 -14.16
C ILE A 15 21.37 5.11 -12.74
N ARG A 16 22.25 4.86 -11.76
CA ARG A 16 21.84 4.50 -10.38
C ARG A 16 20.95 5.56 -9.76
N THR A 17 21.36 6.83 -9.82
CA THR A 17 20.56 7.96 -9.30
C THR A 17 19.17 8.01 -9.94
N LYS A 18 19.08 7.83 -11.26
CA LYS A 18 17.80 7.82 -11.98
C LYS A 18 16.88 6.68 -11.51
N VAL A 19 17.43 5.51 -11.21
CA VAL A 19 16.68 4.39 -10.66
C VAL A 19 16.20 4.70 -9.25
N THR A 20 17.10 5.19 -8.38
CA THR A 20 16.81 5.48 -6.97
C THR A 20 15.78 6.60 -6.77
N GLU A 21 15.86 7.66 -7.58
CA GLU A 21 14.99 8.84 -7.43
C GLU A 21 13.66 8.70 -8.18
N SER A 22 13.55 7.74 -9.11
CA SER A 22 12.35 7.55 -9.91
C SER A 22 11.12 7.31 -9.04
N ARG A 23 10.23 8.31 -8.97
CA ARG A 23 8.98 8.28 -8.19
C ARG A 23 9.22 7.97 -6.72
N GLN A 24 10.37 8.36 -6.19
CA GLN A 24 10.69 8.14 -4.77
C GLN A 24 9.80 8.97 -3.85
N THR A 25 9.35 10.15 -4.29
CA THR A 25 8.50 11.06 -3.50
C THR A 25 7.19 10.39 -3.07
N ILE A 26 6.49 9.72 -4.00
CA ILE A 26 5.21 9.06 -3.68
C ILE A 26 5.41 7.89 -2.70
N VAL A 27 6.49 7.13 -2.86
CA VAL A 27 6.83 6.03 -1.94
C VAL A 27 7.13 6.59 -0.54
N ARG A 28 7.93 7.65 -0.45
CA ARG A 28 8.26 8.30 0.83
C ARG A 28 7.03 8.89 1.51
N GLU A 29 6.13 9.50 0.75
CA GLU A 29 4.85 10.01 1.26
C GLU A 29 4.03 8.89 1.90
N VAL A 30 3.82 7.77 1.18
CA VAL A 30 3.07 6.63 1.71
C VAL A 30 3.76 6.03 2.93
N MET A 31 5.09 5.87 2.91
CA MET A 31 5.86 5.41 4.07
C MET A 31 5.64 6.29 5.31
N ALA A 32 5.69 7.61 5.14
CA ALA A 32 5.48 8.55 6.25
C ALA A 32 4.06 8.45 6.81
N VAL A 33 3.05 8.34 5.95
CA VAL A 33 1.65 8.19 6.38
C VAL A 33 1.43 6.85 7.08
N VAL A 34 2.00 5.77 6.57
CA VAL A 34 1.96 4.42 7.19
C VAL A 34 2.63 4.40 8.56
N ALA A 35 3.71 5.15 8.75
CA ALA A 35 4.36 5.28 10.06
C ALA A 35 3.56 6.13 11.06
N ALA A 36 2.77 7.09 10.57
CA ALA A 36 2.04 8.05 11.40
C ALA A 36 0.61 7.62 11.77
N ASN A 37 0.08 6.54 11.20
CA ASN A 37 -1.31 6.13 11.37
C ASN A 37 -1.40 4.62 11.62
N ASP A 38 -2.29 4.22 12.52
CA ASP A 38 -2.48 2.81 12.89
C ASP A 38 -3.02 1.96 11.75
N VAL A 39 -3.95 2.51 10.95
CA VAL A 39 -4.50 1.84 9.77
C VAL A 39 -4.42 2.79 8.58
N VAL A 40 -3.83 2.33 7.48
CA VAL A 40 -3.74 3.07 6.22
C VAL A 40 -4.28 2.22 5.07
N VAL A 41 -5.21 2.78 4.32
CA VAL A 41 -5.72 2.19 3.08
C VAL A 41 -5.19 3.01 1.92
N VAL A 42 -4.32 2.42 1.11
CA VAL A 42 -3.85 3.02 -0.14
C VAL A 42 -4.69 2.47 -1.28
N GLY A 43 -5.31 3.35 -2.07
CA GLY A 43 -6.24 2.99 -3.11
C GLY A 43 -6.14 3.85 -4.38
N MET A 44 -7.14 3.68 -5.23
CA MET A 44 -7.30 4.42 -6.48
C MET A 44 -8.79 4.64 -6.73
N GLY A 45 -9.12 5.72 -7.44
CA GLY A 45 -10.49 6.01 -7.86
C GLY A 45 -11.03 4.97 -8.84
N ILE A 46 -12.36 4.91 -8.95
CA ILE A 46 -13.15 3.97 -9.77
C ILE A 46 -13.10 2.51 -9.29
N ASN A 47 -11.98 2.05 -8.74
CA ASN A 47 -11.86 0.70 -8.20
C ASN A 47 -12.83 0.50 -7.00
N PRO A 48 -13.71 -0.51 -7.03
CA PRO A 48 -14.65 -0.76 -5.94
C PRO A 48 -13.99 -1.34 -4.68
N HIS A 49 -12.83 -2.00 -4.78
CA HIS A 49 -12.21 -2.68 -3.65
C HIS A 49 -11.66 -1.75 -2.56
N PRO A 50 -11.04 -0.59 -2.86
CA PRO A 50 -10.72 0.40 -1.82
C PRO A 50 -11.95 0.85 -1.03
N LYS A 51 -13.09 1.02 -1.70
CA LYS A 51 -14.37 1.33 -1.03
C LYS A 51 -14.85 0.17 -0.15
N GLN A 52 -14.66 -1.07 -0.61
CA GLN A 52 -14.97 -2.27 0.18
C GLN A 52 -14.14 -2.34 1.47
N ALA A 53 -12.82 -2.16 1.39
CA ALA A 53 -11.93 -2.17 2.55
C ALA A 53 -12.32 -1.09 3.58
N ARG A 54 -12.58 0.14 3.09
CA ARG A 54 -13.03 1.25 3.94
C ARG A 54 -14.35 0.95 4.64
N LYS A 55 -15.33 0.42 3.92
CA LYS A 55 -16.62 0.02 4.51
C LYS A 55 -16.45 -1.04 5.60
N ALA A 56 -15.53 -1.98 5.43
CA ALA A 56 -15.27 -3.01 6.43
C ALA A 56 -14.71 -2.40 7.74
N LEU A 57 -13.81 -1.41 7.63
CA LEU A 57 -13.30 -0.65 8.77
C LEU A 57 -14.37 0.24 9.41
N ASP A 58 -15.18 0.92 8.58
CA ASP A 58 -16.30 1.74 9.04
C ASP A 58 -17.30 0.89 9.87
N ALA A 59 -17.57 -0.35 9.43
CA ALA A 59 -18.51 -1.26 10.09
C ALA A 59 -18.08 -1.67 11.51
N ILE A 60 -16.77 -1.68 11.80
CA ILE A 60 -16.22 -1.99 13.12
C ILE A 60 -15.80 -0.72 13.89
N GLY A 61 -16.03 0.46 13.33
CA GLY A 61 -15.66 1.74 13.95
C GLY A 61 -14.14 1.98 14.04
N GLN A 62 -13.33 1.27 13.24
CA GLN A 62 -11.88 1.41 13.27
C GLN A 62 -11.44 2.66 12.47
N PRO A 63 -10.77 3.65 13.09
CA PRO A 63 -10.25 4.80 12.35
C PRO A 63 -9.14 4.37 11.38
N TYR A 64 -9.11 5.00 10.21
CA TYR A 64 -8.09 4.78 9.19
C TYR A 64 -7.78 6.06 8.41
N LYS A 65 -6.58 6.11 7.83
CA LYS A 65 -6.21 7.09 6.82
C LYS A 65 -6.37 6.50 5.43
N TYR A 66 -7.08 7.20 4.54
CA TYR A 66 -7.20 6.82 3.13
C TYR A 66 -6.32 7.70 2.24
N LEU A 67 -5.55 7.06 1.37
CA LEU A 67 -4.75 7.71 0.32
C LEU A 67 -5.25 7.25 -1.04
N GLU A 68 -5.58 8.19 -1.93
CA GLU A 68 -6.08 7.89 -3.27
C GLU A 68 -5.14 8.45 -4.34
N TYR A 69 -4.68 7.58 -5.25
CA TYR A 69 -3.76 7.97 -6.32
C TYR A 69 -4.34 7.66 -7.70
N GLY A 70 -4.95 8.68 -8.32
CA GLY A 70 -5.50 8.64 -9.68
C GLY A 70 -6.55 7.55 -9.88
N ASN A 71 -6.71 7.11 -11.13
CA ASN A 71 -7.66 6.07 -11.52
C ASN A 71 -7.10 5.26 -12.71
N TYR A 72 -7.92 4.49 -13.42
CA TYR A 72 -7.46 3.70 -14.59
C TYR A 72 -6.89 4.56 -15.73
N LEU A 73 -7.25 5.85 -15.79
CA LEU A 73 -6.85 6.79 -16.83
C LEU A 73 -5.69 7.71 -16.39
N SER A 74 -5.28 7.67 -15.10
CA SER A 74 -4.28 8.61 -14.56
C SER A 74 -3.37 7.99 -13.49
N GLN A 75 -2.22 8.64 -13.25
CA GLN A 75 -1.24 8.29 -12.20
C GLN A 75 -0.80 6.81 -12.17
N TRP A 76 -0.86 6.10 -13.31
CA TRP A 76 -0.48 4.68 -13.36
C TRP A 76 0.99 4.45 -13.02
N ARG A 77 1.88 5.43 -13.29
CA ARG A 77 3.31 5.38 -12.97
C ARG A 77 3.56 5.44 -11.47
N ASP A 78 2.87 6.34 -10.76
CA ASP A 78 2.99 6.49 -9.30
C ASP A 78 2.42 5.25 -8.59
N ARG A 79 1.26 4.77 -9.06
CA ARG A 79 0.69 3.48 -8.61
C ARG A 79 1.62 2.30 -8.86
N ASN A 80 2.32 2.27 -9.99
CA ASN A 80 3.27 1.21 -10.28
C ASN A 80 4.48 1.25 -9.32
N ALA A 81 4.98 2.42 -8.97
CA ALA A 81 6.05 2.56 -7.98
C ALA A 81 5.65 1.98 -6.62
N LEU A 82 4.42 2.21 -6.16
CA LEU A 82 3.90 1.63 -4.92
C LEU A 82 3.83 0.10 -4.97
N LYS A 83 3.40 -0.47 -6.09
CA LYS A 83 3.39 -1.94 -6.30
C LYS A 83 4.80 -2.52 -6.31
N MET A 84 5.74 -1.85 -6.95
CA MET A 84 7.13 -2.29 -7.01
C MET A 84 7.81 -2.25 -5.63
N TRP A 85 7.51 -1.22 -4.82
CA TRP A 85 8.00 -1.07 -3.46
C TRP A 85 7.46 -2.16 -2.53
N THR A 86 6.14 -2.33 -2.48
CA THR A 86 5.48 -3.31 -1.60
C THR A 86 5.63 -4.75 -2.07
N GLY A 87 5.81 -4.96 -3.38
CA GLY A 87 5.64 -6.26 -4.01
C GLY A 87 4.18 -6.71 -4.14
N TRP A 88 3.20 -5.90 -3.70
CA TRP A 88 1.78 -6.23 -3.73
C TRP A 88 1.16 -5.90 -5.10
N PRO A 89 0.42 -6.83 -5.73
CA PRO A 89 0.04 -6.70 -7.13
C PRO A 89 -1.17 -5.76 -7.38
N THR A 90 -2.02 -5.52 -6.39
CA THR A 90 -3.35 -4.90 -6.58
C THR A 90 -3.62 -3.71 -5.66
N PHE A 91 -4.74 -3.03 -5.87
CA PHE A 91 -5.28 -2.04 -4.93
C PHE A 91 -6.64 -2.52 -4.41
N PRO A 92 -6.97 -2.28 -3.13
CA PRO A 92 -6.19 -1.50 -2.16
C PRO A 92 -4.97 -2.26 -1.61
N MET A 93 -4.00 -1.49 -1.09
CA MET A 93 -2.98 -1.99 -0.16
C MET A 93 -3.37 -1.49 1.23
N VAL A 94 -3.55 -2.41 2.16
CA VAL A 94 -3.95 -2.10 3.54
C VAL A 94 -2.77 -2.32 4.46
N PHE A 95 -2.45 -1.32 5.27
CA PHE A 95 -1.44 -1.38 6.31
C PHE A 95 -2.09 -1.27 7.69
N VAL A 96 -1.60 -2.07 8.63
CA VAL A 96 -1.98 -2.06 10.05
C VAL A 96 -0.70 -2.03 10.87
N LYS A 97 -0.51 -0.99 11.71
CA LYS A 97 0.70 -0.72 12.50
C LYS A 97 1.99 -0.87 11.67
N GLY A 98 2.02 -0.25 10.50
CA GLY A 98 3.17 -0.32 9.59
C GLY A 98 3.29 -1.61 8.77
N THR A 99 2.50 -2.65 9.06
CA THR A 99 2.57 -3.96 8.39
C THR A 99 1.57 -4.02 7.24
N LEU A 100 2.01 -4.43 6.05
CA LEU A 100 1.13 -4.69 4.92
C LEU A 100 0.33 -5.98 5.16
N VAL A 101 -1.00 -5.86 5.29
CA VAL A 101 -1.90 -6.99 5.56
C VAL A 101 -2.61 -7.52 4.31
N GLY A 102 -2.44 -6.86 3.16
CA GLY A 102 -2.97 -7.29 1.87
C GLY A 102 -4.05 -6.36 1.31
N GLY A 103 -5.08 -6.93 0.68
CA GLY A 103 -6.16 -6.21 0.02
C GLY A 103 -7.45 -6.17 0.82
N ALA A 104 -8.56 -5.80 0.16
CA ALA A 104 -9.87 -5.71 0.80
C ALA A 104 -10.36 -7.05 1.38
N SER A 105 -10.17 -8.14 0.64
CA SER A 105 -10.57 -9.48 1.07
C SER A 105 -9.71 -10.01 2.22
N ASP A 106 -8.42 -9.69 2.24
CA ASP A 106 -7.51 -10.11 3.30
C ASP A 106 -7.80 -9.35 4.59
N LEU A 107 -8.04 -8.04 4.48
CA LEU A 107 -8.53 -7.23 5.60
C LEU A 107 -9.84 -7.79 6.18
N GLN A 108 -10.81 -8.15 5.32
CA GLN A 108 -12.07 -8.72 5.80
C GLN A 108 -11.84 -10.00 6.60
N LYS A 109 -10.96 -10.89 6.15
CA LYS A 109 -10.61 -12.13 6.91
C LYS A 109 -9.97 -11.82 8.27
N LEU A 110 -9.14 -10.77 8.36
CA LEU A 110 -8.54 -10.34 9.62
C LEU A 110 -9.58 -9.76 10.59
N ILE A 111 -10.59 -9.07 10.06
CA ILE A 111 -11.72 -8.59 10.86
C ILE A 111 -12.53 -9.80 11.37
N ASP A 112 -12.90 -10.71 10.48
CA ASP A 112 -13.78 -11.85 10.79
C ASP A 112 -13.12 -12.82 11.80
N SER A 113 -11.80 -12.99 11.72
CA SER A 113 -11.04 -13.81 12.66
C SER A 113 -10.72 -13.11 13.99
N GLY A 114 -10.93 -11.80 14.08
CA GLY A 114 -10.51 -10.98 15.23
C GLY A 114 -9.01 -10.67 15.29
N GLU A 115 -8.20 -11.18 14.35
CA GLU A 115 -6.76 -10.93 14.28
C GLU A 115 -6.43 -9.44 14.11
N LEU A 116 -7.29 -8.68 13.39
CA LEU A 116 -7.11 -7.24 13.24
C LEU A 116 -7.03 -6.52 14.60
N LYS A 117 -7.87 -6.93 15.56
CA LYS A 117 -7.87 -6.33 16.88
C LYS A 117 -6.56 -6.60 17.62
N GLY A 118 -6.07 -7.85 17.55
CA GLY A 118 -4.79 -8.22 18.15
C GLY A 118 -3.58 -7.51 17.51
N LEU A 119 -3.68 -7.07 16.25
CA LEU A 119 -2.66 -6.23 15.62
C LEU A 119 -2.70 -4.76 16.09
N LEU A 120 -3.82 -4.30 16.65
CA LEU A 120 -4.04 -2.91 17.04
C LEU A 120 -3.86 -2.66 18.55
N ASP A 121 -4.01 -3.70 19.36
CA ASP A 121 -3.73 -3.73 20.80
C ASP A 121 -2.23 -3.57 21.09
#